data_AF-A0AAP0NVP2-F1
#
_entry.id   AF-A0AAP0NVP2-F1
#
_cell.length_a   1.000
_cell.length_b   1.000
_cell.length_c   1.000
_cell.angle_alpha   90.00
_cell.angle_beta   90.00
_cell.angle_gamma   90.00
#
_symmetry.space_group_name_H-M   'P 1'
#
loop_
_entity.id
_entity.type
_entity.pdbx_description
1 polymer ?
#
loop_
_entity_poly.entity_id
_entity_poly.type
_entity_poly.pdbx_seq_one_letter_code
_entity_poly.pdbx_strand_id
1 'polypeptide(L)'
;MEFPATSRQSLLIPGFLYSSSLTKNAIDFGNPSPPPSRDVVSKSFAIPAPIEPRKIEMYSSSFYAAATIGGMLSCGLTHTAVTPLDLVKCNMQIDPSKYKSISSGFGVLLKEQGLKGFFRGWVPTLLGYSAQGACKYGFYEFFKKYYSDIVGPEYATKYKTLIYAAGSASAEVIADVALCPFEAVKVRVQTQPGFARGLSDGLPKFVKSEGYLGLYKGIVPLWGRQIPYTMVKFATFENIVELMYKHVIPTPKDQCSNIQQLGVSFAGGYIAGVFCAIVSHPADNLVSFLNNSKGATVGDAVKNLGLMGLFTRGLPLRIVMIGTLTGAQWLIYDSFKVFVGLPTTGGVTPPLLLRLLNSQRCKKNGR
;
A
#
# COMPACT_ATOMS: atom_id res chain seq x y z
N MET A 1 46.38 32.46 -4.01
CA MET A 1 45.76 33.23 -5.10
C MET A 1 44.34 32.69 -5.25
N GLU A 2 43.44 33.08 -4.35
CA GLU A 2 42.62 34.32 -4.35
C GLU A 2 41.52 34.33 -5.42
N PHE A 3 40.27 34.32 -4.93
CA PHE A 3 39.03 34.73 -5.60
C PHE A 3 39.06 36.24 -5.93
N PRO A 4 38.21 36.76 -6.85
CA PRO A 4 36.86 37.27 -6.48
C PRO A 4 35.77 37.09 -7.60
N ALA A 5 34.51 36.80 -7.24
CA ALA A 5 33.33 37.69 -7.05
C ALA A 5 32.58 38.10 -8.36
N THR A 6 31.33 37.66 -8.63
CA THR A 6 29.98 38.10 -8.14
C THR A 6 29.30 39.14 -9.08
N SER A 7 28.05 38.85 -9.51
CA SER A 7 26.88 39.78 -9.66
C SER A 7 25.98 39.33 -10.84
N ARG A 8 24.84 38.64 -10.61
CA ARG A 8 23.42 39.10 -10.43
C ARG A 8 22.68 39.57 -11.70
N GLN A 9 21.49 38.96 -11.87
CA GLN A 9 20.22 39.51 -12.43
C GLN A 9 20.24 39.82 -13.95
N SER A 10 19.19 39.63 -14.76
CA SER A 10 17.75 39.47 -14.58
C SER A 10 17.09 39.03 -15.91
N LEU A 11 15.90 38.44 -15.80
CA LEU A 11 14.81 38.29 -16.78
C LEU A 11 14.87 39.14 -18.06
N LEU A 12 14.40 38.58 -19.19
CA LEU A 12 13.33 39.15 -20.06
C LEU A 12 13.02 38.21 -21.25
N ILE A 13 11.82 37.61 -21.22
CA ILE A 13 10.97 37.25 -22.39
C ILE A 13 10.32 38.60 -22.82
N PRO A 14 10.02 38.97 -24.10
CA PRO A 14 9.13 38.23 -25.01
C PRO A 14 9.35 38.40 -26.53
N GLY A 15 8.57 37.64 -27.30
CA GLY A 15 8.71 37.48 -28.75
C GLY A 15 7.83 38.36 -29.65
N PHE A 16 7.82 38.00 -30.93
CA PHE A 16 6.98 38.45 -32.04
C PHE A 16 7.11 37.34 -33.10
N LEU A 17 6.12 36.49 -33.40
CA LEU A 17 4.92 36.68 -34.22
C LEU A 17 5.08 37.56 -35.47
N TYR A 18 4.75 36.91 -36.59
CA TYR A 18 4.30 37.39 -37.89
C TYR A 18 5.32 37.93 -38.89
N SER A 19 5.55 37.14 -39.95
CA SER A 19 5.77 37.67 -41.30
C SER A 19 4.57 37.27 -42.15
N SER A 20 3.89 38.27 -42.68
CA SER A 20 2.83 38.21 -43.68
C SER A 20 3.41 38.30 -45.10
N SER A 21 2.51 38.11 -46.09
CA SER A 21 2.62 38.48 -47.52
C SER A 21 3.06 37.33 -48.45
N LEU A 22 2.47 37.04 -49.63
CA LEU A 22 1.76 37.87 -50.60
C LEU A 22 0.70 37.08 -51.42
N THR A 23 -0.43 37.77 -51.65
CA THR A 23 -1.30 37.89 -52.85
C THR A 23 -1.24 36.91 -54.04
N LYS A 24 -2.45 36.55 -54.52
CA LYS A 24 -2.86 36.61 -55.93
C LYS A 24 -4.37 36.87 -56.05
N ASN A 25 -4.73 37.89 -56.83
CA ASN A 25 -6.10 38.28 -57.19
C ASN A 25 -6.63 37.46 -58.37
N ALA A 26 -7.92 37.14 -58.37
CA ALA A 26 -8.73 36.93 -59.58
C ALA A 26 -10.19 37.33 -59.29
N ILE A 27 -10.84 37.94 -60.29
CA ILE A 27 -12.07 38.74 -60.23
C ILE A 27 -13.33 37.91 -60.55
N ASP A 28 -14.42 38.35 -59.91
CA ASP A 28 -15.87 38.11 -59.94
C ASP A 28 -16.58 37.77 -61.28
N PHE A 29 -17.72 37.04 -61.18
CA PHE A 29 -19.01 37.29 -61.87
C PHE A 29 -20.12 36.40 -61.24
N GLY A 30 -21.26 37.01 -60.85
CA GLY A 30 -22.22 36.45 -59.87
C GLY A 30 -23.51 35.79 -60.38
N ASN A 31 -24.42 35.48 -59.43
CA ASN A 31 -25.89 35.58 -59.49
C ASN A 31 -26.58 35.13 -58.15
N PRO A 32 -27.91 35.34 -57.94
CA PRO A 32 -28.45 36.09 -56.79
C PRO A 32 -29.02 35.26 -55.61
N SER A 33 -29.22 35.96 -54.49
CA SER A 33 -29.74 35.51 -53.18
C SER A 33 -31.27 35.34 -53.07
N PRO A 34 -31.77 34.43 -52.22
CA PRO A 34 -33.07 34.53 -51.54
C PRO A 34 -32.92 34.80 -50.00
N PRO A 35 -34.00 35.12 -49.25
CA PRO A 35 -34.02 36.10 -48.16
C PRO A 35 -33.57 35.58 -46.78
N PRO A 36 -33.29 36.47 -45.79
CA PRO A 36 -32.73 36.05 -44.51
C PRO A 36 -33.82 35.47 -43.59
N SER A 37 -33.71 34.18 -43.27
CA SER A 37 -34.41 33.59 -42.13
C SER A 37 -33.71 33.99 -40.82
N ARG A 38 -34.50 34.45 -39.86
CA ARG A 38 -34.07 34.93 -38.54
C ARG A 38 -33.32 33.83 -37.77
N ASP A 39 -32.01 33.94 -37.65
CA ASP A 39 -31.22 33.11 -36.74
C ASP A 39 -31.44 33.56 -35.29
N VAL A 40 -32.17 32.73 -34.55
CA VAL A 40 -32.25 32.77 -33.09
C VAL A 40 -30.84 32.48 -32.55
N VAL A 41 -30.21 33.49 -31.95
CA VAL A 41 -28.95 33.36 -31.23
C VAL A 41 -29.16 32.44 -30.02
N SER A 42 -28.93 31.14 -30.19
CA SER A 42 -28.72 30.22 -29.09
C SER A 42 -27.28 30.42 -28.59
N LYS A 43 -27.12 31.17 -27.49
CA LYS A 43 -25.87 31.19 -26.74
C LYS A 43 -25.62 29.78 -26.19
N SER A 44 -24.81 28.99 -26.88
CA SER A 44 -24.30 27.72 -26.37
C SER A 44 -23.40 28.03 -25.17
N PHE A 45 -23.96 27.88 -23.98
CA PHE A 45 -23.22 27.83 -22.73
C PHE A 45 -22.45 26.50 -22.73
N ALA A 46 -21.30 26.47 -23.39
CA ALA A 46 -20.44 25.30 -23.43
C ALA A 46 -19.82 25.10 -22.05
N ILE A 47 -20.49 24.30 -21.22
CA ILE A 47 -19.93 23.71 -20.01
C ILE A 47 -18.71 22.89 -20.47
N PRO A 48 -17.50 23.09 -19.93
CA PRO A 48 -16.36 22.24 -20.25
C PRO A 48 -16.75 20.78 -20.01
N ALA A 49 -16.55 19.93 -21.02
CA ALA A 49 -16.79 18.50 -20.88
C ALA A 49 -16.02 17.97 -19.65
N PRO A 50 -16.58 17.00 -18.89
CA PRO A 50 -15.86 16.37 -17.78
C PRO A 50 -14.51 15.91 -18.30
N ILE A 51 -13.44 16.32 -17.61
CA ILE A 51 -12.07 15.91 -17.90
C ILE A 51 -12.10 14.38 -18.07
N GLU A 52 -11.89 13.89 -19.29
CA GLU A 52 -11.73 12.45 -19.52
C GLU A 52 -10.65 11.96 -18.54
N PRO A 53 -10.91 10.91 -17.75
CA PRO A 53 -9.96 10.47 -16.75
C PRO A 53 -8.66 10.14 -17.48
N ARG A 54 -7.61 10.95 -17.25
CA ARG A 54 -6.27 10.72 -17.78
C ARG A 54 -5.92 9.27 -17.48
N LYS A 55 -5.96 8.40 -18.48
CA LYS A 55 -5.61 6.99 -18.33
C LYS A 55 -4.13 6.94 -17.96
N ILE A 56 -3.83 6.79 -16.67
CA ILE A 56 -2.47 6.65 -16.19
C ILE A 56 -1.88 5.39 -16.85
N GLU A 57 -0.82 5.55 -17.63
CA GLU A 57 -0.16 4.42 -18.28
C GLU A 57 0.48 3.50 -17.24
N MET A 58 0.32 2.19 -17.44
CA MET A 58 0.91 1.17 -16.57
C MET A 58 2.44 1.32 -16.53
N TYR A 59 3.02 1.27 -15.33
CA TYR A 59 4.46 1.41 -15.09
C TYR A 59 5.06 2.78 -15.46
N SER A 60 4.24 3.81 -15.62
CA SER A 60 4.71 5.20 -15.68
C SER A 60 5.08 5.74 -14.29
N SER A 61 5.79 6.86 -14.22
CA SER A 61 6.08 7.56 -12.95
C SER A 61 4.78 7.89 -12.18
N SER A 62 3.71 8.25 -12.90
CA SER A 62 2.39 8.51 -12.33
C SER A 62 1.74 7.26 -11.74
N PHE A 63 1.97 6.08 -12.34
CA PHE A 63 1.51 4.80 -11.78
C PHE A 63 2.22 4.46 -10.46
N TYR A 64 3.54 4.62 -10.41
CA TYR A 64 4.29 4.38 -9.17
C TYR A 64 3.92 5.38 -8.07
N ALA A 65 3.69 6.65 -8.43
CA ALA A 65 3.19 7.66 -7.50
C ALA A 65 1.79 7.29 -6.97
N ALA A 66 0.89 6.84 -7.84
CA ALA A 66 -0.44 6.38 -7.42
C ALA A 66 -0.38 5.14 -6.51
N ALA A 67 0.49 4.16 -6.80
CA ALA A 67 0.71 3.01 -5.93
C ALA A 67 1.28 3.42 -4.56
N THR A 68 2.18 4.40 -4.55
CA THR A 68 2.77 4.97 -3.33
C THR A 68 1.70 5.67 -2.46
N ILE A 69 0.89 6.55 -3.05
CA ILE A 69 -0.16 7.27 -2.31
C ILE A 69 -1.27 6.31 -1.87
N GLY A 70 -1.70 5.40 -2.74
CA GLY A 70 -2.69 4.38 -2.38
C GLY A 70 -2.21 3.51 -1.22
N GLY A 71 -0.94 3.09 -1.23
CA GLY A 71 -0.33 2.32 -0.16
C GLY A 71 -0.24 3.09 1.15
N MET A 72 0.10 4.38 1.08
CA MET A 72 0.15 5.30 2.22
C MET A 72 -1.21 5.42 2.91
N LEU A 73 -2.28 5.63 2.13
CA LEU A 73 -3.66 5.72 2.64
C LEU A 73 -4.12 4.37 3.20
N SER A 74 -3.88 3.30 2.46
CA SER A 74 -4.25 1.94 2.83
C SER A 74 -3.67 1.54 4.19
N CYS A 75 -2.35 1.62 4.36
CA CYS A 75 -1.70 1.19 5.61
C CYS A 75 -1.90 2.21 6.73
N GLY A 76 -1.77 3.51 6.45
CA GLY A 76 -1.92 4.56 7.46
C GLY A 76 -3.29 4.57 8.12
N LEU A 77 -4.37 4.58 7.32
CA LEU A 77 -5.74 4.64 7.84
C LEU A 77 -6.11 3.35 8.59
N THR A 78 -5.77 2.20 8.04
CA THR A 78 -6.12 0.92 8.66
C THR A 78 -5.37 0.69 9.97
N HIS A 79 -4.07 0.98 10.03
CA HIS A 79 -3.30 0.88 11.28
C HIS A 79 -3.71 1.92 12.33
N THR A 80 -4.09 3.12 11.90
CA THR A 80 -4.64 4.12 12.82
C THR A 80 -5.98 3.66 13.41
N ALA A 81 -6.86 3.07 12.59
CA ALA A 81 -8.14 2.54 13.05
C ALA A 81 -7.99 1.39 14.08
N VAL A 82 -6.95 0.56 13.94
CA VAL A 82 -6.67 -0.53 14.91
C VAL A 82 -5.78 -0.12 16.08
N THR A 83 -5.34 1.15 16.16
CA THR A 83 -4.48 1.64 17.25
C THR A 83 -5.03 1.36 18.66
N PRO A 84 -6.35 1.49 18.95
CA PRO A 84 -6.88 1.13 20.26
C PRO A 84 -6.65 -0.34 20.63
N LEU A 85 -6.76 -1.24 19.64
CA LEU A 85 -6.52 -2.67 19.83
C LEU A 85 -5.03 -2.96 20.02
N ASP A 86 -4.17 -2.29 19.24
CA ASP A 86 -2.71 -2.41 19.38
C ASP A 86 -2.24 -1.94 20.76
N LEU A 87 -2.81 -0.85 21.27
CA LEU A 87 -2.55 -0.36 22.63
C LEU A 87 -2.86 -1.40 23.69
N VAL A 88 -4.04 -2.02 23.63
CA VAL A 88 -4.44 -3.06 24.58
C VAL A 88 -3.47 -4.24 24.49
N LYS A 89 -3.10 -4.67 23.28
CA LYS A 89 -2.16 -5.78 23.07
C LYS A 89 -0.76 -5.49 23.58
N CYS A 90 -0.22 -4.30 23.33
CA CYS A 90 1.10 -3.91 23.83
C CYS A 90 1.09 -3.91 25.36
N ASN A 91 0.06 -3.36 26.00
CA ASN A 91 -0.05 -3.38 27.46
C ASN A 91 -0.17 -4.80 28.03
N MET A 92 -0.91 -5.70 27.35
CA MET A 92 -0.97 -7.13 27.68
C MET A 92 0.38 -7.85 27.61
N GLN A 93 1.26 -7.45 26.68
CA GLN A 93 2.58 -8.06 26.54
C GLN A 93 3.58 -7.58 27.60
N ILE A 94 3.40 -6.37 28.15
CA ILE A 94 4.28 -5.84 29.20
C ILE A 94 3.84 -6.35 30.57
N ASP A 95 2.53 -6.33 30.83
CA ASP A 95 1.94 -6.71 32.13
C ASP A 95 0.77 -7.69 31.94
N PRO A 96 1.07 -8.98 31.68
CA PRO A 96 0.05 -10.00 31.49
C PRO A 96 -0.81 -10.24 32.74
N SER A 97 -0.28 -9.95 33.94
CA SER A 97 -1.01 -10.06 35.21
C SER A 97 -2.16 -9.06 35.32
N LYS A 98 -1.91 -7.83 34.86
CA LYS A 98 -2.87 -6.73 34.90
C LYS A 98 -3.89 -6.80 33.76
N TYR A 99 -3.44 -7.13 32.55
CA TYR A 99 -4.30 -7.18 31.37
C TYR A 99 -4.56 -8.65 30.95
N LYS A 100 -5.56 -9.28 31.58
CA LYS A 100 -5.83 -10.73 31.43
C LYS A 100 -6.45 -11.13 30.09
N SER A 101 -7.18 -10.23 29.44
CA SER A 101 -7.83 -10.46 28.15
C SER A 101 -8.00 -9.15 27.39
N ILE A 102 -8.29 -9.23 26.08
CA ILE A 102 -8.53 -8.03 25.26
C ILE A 102 -9.71 -7.24 25.83
N SER A 103 -10.84 -7.88 26.15
CA SER A 103 -12.03 -7.22 26.70
C SER A 103 -11.78 -6.61 28.07
N SER A 104 -11.09 -7.32 28.96
CA SER A 104 -10.67 -6.80 30.26
C SER A 104 -9.70 -5.63 30.09
N GLY A 105 -8.80 -5.71 29.10
CA GLY A 105 -7.82 -4.68 28.84
C GLY A 105 -8.41 -3.37 28.35
N PHE A 106 -9.47 -3.42 27.53
CA PHE A 106 -10.25 -2.22 27.20
C PHE A 106 -10.85 -1.58 28.47
N GLY A 107 -11.43 -2.38 29.37
CA GLY A 107 -12.00 -1.87 30.63
C GLY A 107 -10.94 -1.26 31.57
N VAL A 108 -9.81 -1.94 31.74
CA VAL A 108 -8.68 -1.45 32.56
C VAL A 108 -8.13 -0.15 31.99
N LEU A 109 -7.90 -0.10 30.66
CA LEU A 109 -7.37 1.08 30.00
C LEU A 109 -8.33 2.27 30.10
N LEU A 110 -9.63 2.05 29.95
CA LEU A 110 -10.66 3.08 30.12
C LEU A 110 -10.68 3.61 31.57
N LYS A 111 -10.55 2.73 32.57
CA LYS A 111 -10.57 3.13 33.99
C LYS A 111 -9.34 3.96 34.39
N GLU A 112 -8.17 3.61 33.87
CA GLU A 112 -6.91 4.26 34.26
C GLU A 112 -6.53 5.49 33.42
N GLN A 113 -6.76 5.43 32.11
CA GLN A 113 -6.30 6.44 31.15
C GLN A 113 -7.46 7.21 30.49
N GLY A 114 -8.70 6.79 30.74
CA GLY A 114 -9.88 7.37 30.10
C GLY A 114 -9.93 7.14 28.59
N LEU A 115 -10.89 7.78 27.93
CA LEU A 115 -11.10 7.62 26.49
C LEU A 115 -9.90 8.11 25.64
N LYS A 116 -9.16 9.09 26.16
CA LYS A 116 -7.95 9.62 25.51
C LYS A 116 -6.79 8.61 25.50
N GLY A 117 -6.78 7.66 26.44
CA GLY A 117 -5.78 6.59 26.50
C GLY A 117 -5.74 5.72 25.23
N PHE A 118 -6.91 5.48 24.61
CA PHE A 118 -7.04 4.67 23.39
C PHE A 118 -6.43 5.28 22.13
N PHE A 119 -6.06 6.56 22.17
CA PHE A 119 -5.41 7.23 21.04
C PHE A 119 -3.93 7.48 21.31
N ARG A 120 -3.36 6.96 22.40
CA ARG A 120 -1.94 7.18 22.71
C ARG A 120 -1.05 6.51 21.66
N GLY A 121 -0.17 7.31 21.05
CA GLY A 121 0.70 6.82 19.97
C GLY A 121 0.05 6.74 18.60
N TRP A 122 -1.15 7.30 18.39
CA TRP A 122 -1.80 7.30 17.06
C TRP A 122 -0.96 8.02 15.98
N VAL A 123 -0.28 9.13 16.33
CA VAL A 123 0.56 9.89 15.38
C VAL A 123 1.75 9.08 14.86
N PRO A 124 2.61 8.48 15.71
CA PRO A 124 3.69 7.64 15.20
C PRO A 124 3.15 6.41 14.45
N THR A 125 1.99 5.85 14.83
CA THR A 125 1.34 4.80 14.05
C THR A 125 0.96 5.30 12.65
N LEU A 126 0.22 6.40 12.55
CA LEU A 126 -0.23 6.94 11.27
C LEU A 126 0.96 7.22 10.36
N LEU A 127 1.94 8.00 10.83
CA LEU A 127 3.09 8.39 10.00
C LEU A 127 3.98 7.20 9.64
N GLY A 128 4.25 6.31 10.59
CA GLY A 128 5.07 5.12 10.37
C GLY A 128 4.45 4.17 9.36
N TYR A 129 3.19 3.79 9.56
CA TYR A 129 2.49 2.87 8.64
C TYR A 129 2.12 3.52 7.32
N SER A 130 1.94 4.85 7.26
CA SER A 130 1.84 5.58 5.99
C SER A 130 3.16 5.51 5.21
N ALA A 131 4.30 5.76 5.86
CA ALA A 131 5.62 5.66 5.21
C ALA A 131 5.93 4.22 4.76
N GLN A 132 5.65 3.24 5.62
CA GLN A 132 5.74 1.82 5.30
C GLN A 132 4.84 1.47 4.10
N GLY A 133 3.57 1.87 4.12
CA GLY A 133 2.61 1.61 3.06
C GLY A 133 3.04 2.20 1.73
N ALA A 134 3.55 3.43 1.76
CA ALA A 134 4.07 4.13 0.59
C ALA A 134 5.20 3.34 -0.08
N CYS A 135 6.21 2.96 0.71
CA CYS A 135 7.34 2.17 0.22
C CYS A 135 6.90 0.76 -0.22
N LYS A 136 6.09 0.08 0.59
CA LYS A 136 5.66 -1.30 0.35
C LYS A 136 4.91 -1.45 -0.97
N TYR A 137 3.88 -0.64 -1.21
CA TYR A 137 3.09 -0.74 -2.45
C TYR A 137 3.78 -0.10 -3.65
N GLY A 138 4.49 1.02 -3.45
CA GLY A 138 5.24 1.68 -4.52
C GLY A 138 6.38 0.82 -5.06
N PHE A 139 7.28 0.34 -4.17
CA PHE A 139 8.39 -0.51 -4.57
C PHE A 139 7.95 -1.92 -4.98
N TYR A 140 6.83 -2.43 -4.45
CA TYR A 140 6.28 -3.72 -4.91
C TYR A 140 5.99 -3.68 -6.41
N GLU A 141 5.32 -2.64 -6.89
CA GLU A 141 5.04 -2.49 -8.32
C GLU A 141 6.32 -2.34 -9.17
N PHE A 142 7.34 -1.67 -8.62
CA PHE A 142 8.64 -1.53 -9.27
C PHE A 142 9.36 -2.88 -9.37
N PHE A 143 9.56 -3.59 -8.25
CA PHE A 143 10.26 -4.86 -8.22
C PHE A 143 9.50 -5.97 -8.95
N LYS A 144 8.17 -5.96 -8.91
CA LYS A 144 7.33 -6.87 -9.69
C LYS A 144 7.63 -6.75 -11.18
N LYS A 145 7.71 -5.52 -11.71
CA LYS A 145 8.10 -5.28 -13.10
C LYS A 145 9.56 -5.70 -13.35
N TYR A 146 10.48 -5.17 -12.54
CA TYR A 146 11.91 -5.40 -12.70
C TYR A 146 12.28 -6.89 -12.73
N TYR A 147 11.78 -7.67 -11.78
CA TYR A 147 12.03 -9.12 -11.74
C TYR A 147 11.32 -9.87 -12.87
N SER A 148 10.14 -9.43 -13.30
CA SER A 148 9.46 -10.02 -14.48
C SER A 148 10.23 -9.76 -15.77
N ASP A 149 10.80 -8.57 -15.93
CA ASP A 149 11.58 -8.17 -17.10
C ASP A 149 12.91 -8.95 -17.17
N ILE A 150 13.55 -9.20 -16.02
CA ILE A 150 14.81 -9.97 -15.94
C ILE A 150 14.62 -11.43 -16.37
N VAL A 151 13.55 -12.10 -15.90
CA VAL A 151 13.34 -13.53 -16.20
C VAL A 151 12.73 -13.76 -17.59
N GLY A 152 12.17 -12.72 -18.20
CA GLY A 152 11.50 -12.79 -19.49
C GLY A 152 10.05 -13.32 -19.41
N PRO A 153 9.25 -13.15 -20.48
CA PRO A 153 7.80 -13.32 -20.44
C PRO A 153 7.32 -14.77 -20.18
N GLU A 154 8.05 -15.77 -20.66
CA GLU A 154 7.71 -17.19 -20.45
C GLU A 154 7.89 -17.58 -18.98
N TYR A 155 9.04 -17.23 -18.38
CA TYR A 155 9.33 -17.52 -16.99
C TYR A 155 8.59 -16.62 -16.01
N ALA A 156 8.27 -15.38 -16.41
CA ALA A 156 7.45 -14.47 -15.61
C ALA A 156 6.06 -15.05 -15.33
N THR A 157 5.49 -15.76 -16.31
CA THR A 157 4.20 -16.46 -16.13
C THR A 157 4.36 -17.71 -15.29
N LYS A 158 5.40 -18.51 -15.54
CA LYS A 158 5.64 -19.78 -14.84
C LYS A 158 5.98 -19.60 -13.36
N TYR A 159 6.80 -18.60 -13.03
CA TYR A 159 7.30 -18.32 -11.68
C TYR A 159 6.67 -17.07 -11.06
N LYS A 160 5.49 -16.67 -11.54
CA LYS A 160 4.75 -15.47 -11.12
C LYS A 160 4.66 -15.31 -9.60
N THR A 161 4.22 -16.36 -8.89
CA THR A 161 4.08 -16.31 -7.43
C THR A 161 5.42 -16.07 -6.73
N LEU A 162 6.50 -16.67 -7.22
CA LEU A 162 7.85 -16.47 -6.66
C LEU A 162 8.35 -15.06 -6.92
N ILE A 163 8.10 -14.53 -8.12
CA ILE A 163 8.45 -13.14 -8.49
C ILE A 163 7.69 -12.14 -7.62
N TYR A 164 6.40 -12.40 -7.36
CA TYR A 164 5.58 -11.52 -6.52
C TYR A 164 6.01 -11.61 -5.05
N ALA A 165 6.37 -12.80 -4.57
CA ALA A 165 6.95 -12.98 -3.24
C ALA A 165 8.31 -12.27 -3.11
N ALA A 166 9.21 -12.42 -4.09
CA ALA A 166 10.51 -11.75 -4.08
C ALA A 166 10.38 -10.23 -4.19
N GLY A 167 9.47 -9.74 -5.04
CA GLY A 167 9.20 -8.31 -5.22
C GLY A 167 8.63 -7.68 -3.96
N SER A 168 7.68 -8.35 -3.31
CA SER A 168 7.11 -7.89 -2.04
C SER A 168 8.10 -7.95 -0.88
N ALA A 169 8.96 -8.98 -0.81
CA ALA A 169 10.04 -9.04 0.18
C ALA A 169 11.03 -7.88 0.03
N SER A 170 11.45 -7.59 -1.20
CA SER A 170 12.40 -6.50 -1.51
C SER A 170 11.79 -5.13 -1.16
N ALA A 171 10.51 -4.93 -1.45
CA ALA A 171 9.78 -3.73 -1.08
C ALA A 171 9.65 -3.58 0.45
N GLU A 172 9.38 -4.68 1.17
CA GLU A 172 9.22 -4.66 2.62
C GLU A 172 10.51 -4.30 3.36
N VAL A 173 11.67 -4.78 2.89
CA VAL A 173 12.97 -4.42 3.47
C VAL A 173 13.14 -2.89 3.53
N ILE A 174 12.82 -2.20 2.42
CA ILE A 174 12.91 -0.74 2.34
C ILE A 174 11.81 -0.08 3.18
N ALA A 175 10.60 -0.63 3.15
CA ALA A 175 9.47 -0.10 3.90
C ALA A 175 9.70 -0.15 5.42
N ASP A 176 10.35 -1.19 5.92
CA ASP A 176 10.68 -1.35 7.33
C ASP A 176 11.77 -0.38 7.79
N VAL A 177 12.70 0.01 6.93
CA VAL A 177 13.65 1.10 7.23
C VAL A 177 12.92 2.42 7.48
N ALA A 178 11.85 2.69 6.71
CA ALA A 178 11.02 3.88 6.91
C ALA A 178 10.11 3.76 8.16
N LEU A 179 9.63 2.56 8.47
CA LEU A 179 8.76 2.30 9.63
C LEU A 179 9.51 2.33 10.97
N CYS A 180 10.73 1.78 11.01
CA CYS A 180 11.43 1.43 12.25
C CYS A 180 11.54 2.59 13.25
N PRO A 181 11.89 3.83 12.87
CA PRO A 181 11.97 4.95 13.82
C PRO A 181 10.63 5.28 14.48
N PHE A 182 9.54 5.22 13.72
CA PHE A 182 8.20 5.49 14.23
C PHE A 182 7.72 4.37 15.14
N GLU A 183 8.03 3.11 14.79
CA GLU A 183 7.70 1.95 15.61
C GLU A 183 8.44 2.01 16.97
N ALA A 184 9.72 2.39 16.97
CA ALA A 184 10.51 2.55 18.19
C ALA A 184 9.90 3.59 19.14
N VAL A 185 9.51 4.76 18.61
CA VAL A 185 8.85 5.80 19.41
C VAL A 185 7.44 5.37 19.83
N LYS A 186 6.66 4.75 18.93
CA LYS A 186 5.31 4.23 19.22
C LYS A 186 5.35 3.29 20.41
N VAL A 187 6.22 2.28 20.37
CA VAL A 187 6.37 1.28 21.44
C VAL A 187 6.66 1.98 22.76
N ARG A 188 7.62 2.92 22.83
CA ARG A 188 7.90 3.66 24.08
C ARG A 188 6.72 4.48 24.58
N VAL A 189 6.03 5.19 23.68
CA VAL A 189 4.85 6.00 24.02
C VAL A 189 3.72 5.14 24.57
N GLN A 190 3.51 3.95 24.01
CA GLN A 190 2.41 3.05 24.38
C GLN A 190 2.71 2.19 25.62
N THR A 191 3.97 1.83 25.83
CA THR A 191 4.39 0.88 26.86
C THR A 191 4.94 1.53 28.13
N GLN A 192 5.40 2.79 28.06
CA GLN A 192 6.01 3.50 29.20
C GLN A 192 5.15 4.70 29.60
N PRO A 193 4.33 4.58 30.66
CA PRO A 193 3.60 5.70 31.23
C PRO A 193 4.57 6.85 31.59
N GLY A 194 4.25 8.07 31.18
CA GLY A 194 5.06 9.25 31.47
C GLY A 194 6.24 9.50 30.54
N PHE A 195 6.62 8.57 29.66
CA PHE A 195 7.72 8.78 28.70
C PHE A 195 7.45 9.99 27.78
N ALA A 196 6.34 9.95 27.04
CA ALA A 196 5.93 11.02 26.13
C ALA A 196 4.42 11.03 25.87
N ARG A 197 3.89 12.15 25.36
CA ARG A 197 2.49 12.30 24.95
C ARG A 197 2.26 11.81 23.52
N GLY A 198 3.28 11.89 22.66
CA GLY A 198 3.21 11.44 21.28
C GLY A 198 4.57 11.49 20.58
N LEU A 199 4.55 11.64 19.25
CA LEU A 199 5.78 11.67 18.45
C LEU A 199 6.59 12.95 18.68
N SER A 200 5.93 14.11 18.81
CA SER A 200 6.59 15.43 18.89
C SER A 200 7.47 15.58 20.12
N ASP A 201 7.06 15.04 21.27
CA ASP A 201 7.87 15.03 22.49
C ASP A 201 8.62 13.71 22.70
N GLY A 202 8.14 12.60 22.13
CA GLY A 202 8.74 11.27 22.25
C GLY A 202 10.00 11.09 21.41
N LEU A 203 10.03 11.57 20.16
CA LEU A 203 11.19 11.42 19.29
C LEU A 203 12.43 12.17 19.82
N PRO A 204 12.34 13.46 20.22
CA PRO A 204 13.49 14.17 20.79
C PRO A 204 14.01 13.51 22.07
N LYS A 205 13.11 13.05 22.95
CA LYS A 205 13.47 12.34 24.17
C LYS A 205 14.20 11.03 23.87
N PHE A 206 13.68 10.25 22.92
CA PHE A 206 14.28 8.98 22.50
C PHE A 206 15.69 9.20 21.96
N VAL A 207 15.85 10.15 21.02
CA VAL A 207 17.15 10.46 20.42
C VAL A 207 18.13 10.97 21.49
N LYS A 208 17.67 11.77 22.45
CA LYS A 208 18.51 12.22 23.58
C LYS A 208 18.96 11.06 24.47
N SER A 209 18.13 10.03 24.68
CA SER A 209 18.46 8.91 25.58
C SER A 209 19.25 7.78 24.91
N GLU A 210 18.98 7.48 23.64
CA GLU A 210 19.55 6.29 22.95
C GLU A 210 20.27 6.61 21.64
N GLY A 211 20.27 7.87 21.21
CA GLY A 211 20.82 8.30 19.93
C GLY A 211 19.99 7.88 18.72
N TYR A 212 20.43 8.32 17.54
CA TYR A 212 19.76 7.99 16.26
C TYR A 212 19.84 6.49 15.92
N LEU A 213 20.94 5.82 16.25
CA LEU A 213 21.08 4.38 16.05
C LEU A 213 20.14 3.57 16.94
N GLY A 214 19.73 4.13 18.09
CA GLY A 214 18.72 3.52 18.97
C GLY A 214 17.38 3.27 18.27
N LEU A 215 17.00 4.11 17.31
CA LEU A 215 15.75 3.99 16.55
C LEU A 215 15.70 2.72 15.68
N TYR A 216 16.86 2.14 15.35
CA TYR A 216 16.98 0.98 14.46
C TYR A 216 17.33 -0.32 15.18
N LYS A 217 17.46 -0.32 16.52
CA LYS A 217 17.73 -1.54 17.30
C LYS A 217 16.69 -2.66 17.08
N GLY A 218 15.46 -2.28 16.72
CA GLY A 218 14.37 -3.20 16.44
C GLY A 218 14.24 -3.66 14.99
N ILE A 219 15.15 -3.27 14.08
CA ILE A 219 14.96 -3.53 12.64
C ILE A 219 15.00 -5.02 12.27
N VAL A 220 15.91 -5.79 12.87
CA VAL A 220 16.04 -7.24 12.61
C VAL A 220 14.78 -8.01 13.04
N PRO A 221 14.27 -7.86 14.28
CA PRO A 221 13.02 -8.51 14.66
C PRO A 221 11.82 -7.96 13.88
N LEU A 222 11.85 -6.69 13.44
CA LEU A 222 10.83 -6.13 12.56
C LEU A 222 10.82 -6.86 11.20
N TRP A 223 11.95 -6.99 10.53
CA TRP A 223 12.08 -7.74 9.27
C TRP A 223 11.65 -9.19 9.40
N GLY A 224 12.06 -9.86 10.49
CA GLY A 224 11.67 -11.26 10.76
C GLY A 224 10.17 -11.45 10.87
N ARG A 225 9.42 -10.41 11.25
CA ARG A 225 7.95 -10.42 11.31
C ARG A 225 7.30 -9.99 10.00
N GLN A 226 7.75 -8.87 9.44
CA GLN A 226 7.06 -8.16 8.37
C GLN A 226 7.31 -8.77 7.00
N ILE A 227 8.56 -9.19 6.70
CA ILE A 227 8.91 -9.76 5.40
C ILE A 227 8.10 -11.03 5.10
N PRO A 228 8.05 -12.05 5.99
CA PRO A 228 7.26 -13.25 5.72
C PRO A 228 5.77 -12.95 5.60
N TYR A 229 5.27 -12.04 6.44
CA TYR A 229 3.87 -11.60 6.40
C TYR A 229 3.53 -10.96 5.04
N THR A 230 4.35 -10.02 4.57
CA THR A 230 4.15 -9.32 3.30
C THR A 230 4.28 -10.26 2.10
N MET A 231 5.25 -11.19 2.10
CA MET A 231 5.39 -12.19 1.05
C MET A 231 4.12 -13.03 0.87
N VAL A 232 3.60 -13.59 1.97
CA VAL A 232 2.38 -14.41 1.94
C VAL A 232 1.18 -13.56 1.55
N LYS A 233 1.07 -12.34 2.08
CA LYS A 233 -0.04 -11.41 1.80
C LYS A 233 -0.17 -11.11 0.31
N PHE A 234 0.91 -10.66 -0.33
CA PHE A 234 0.86 -10.27 -1.74
C PHE A 234 0.75 -11.47 -2.67
N ALA A 235 1.54 -12.53 -2.43
CA ALA A 235 1.50 -13.74 -3.25
C ALA A 235 0.13 -14.42 -3.22
N THR A 236 -0.46 -14.54 -2.04
CA THR A 236 -1.78 -15.17 -1.88
C THR A 236 -2.88 -14.28 -2.46
N PHE A 237 -2.84 -12.97 -2.20
CA PHE A 237 -3.84 -12.04 -2.74
C PHE A 237 -3.93 -12.10 -4.27
N GLU A 238 -2.79 -11.99 -4.96
CA GLU A 238 -2.74 -11.99 -6.42
C GLU A 238 -3.26 -13.31 -7.01
N ASN A 239 -2.88 -14.45 -6.41
CA ASN A 239 -3.36 -15.77 -6.81
C ASN A 239 -4.87 -15.95 -6.56
N ILE A 240 -5.38 -15.50 -5.40
CA ILE A 240 -6.78 -15.64 -5.04
C ILE A 240 -7.66 -14.77 -5.93
N VAL A 241 -7.26 -13.53 -6.20
CA VAL A 241 -8.00 -12.65 -7.12
C VAL A 241 -8.03 -13.25 -8.53
N GLU A 242 -6.93 -13.81 -9.01
CA GLU A 242 -6.91 -14.53 -10.31
C GLU A 242 -7.83 -15.75 -10.32
N LEU A 243 -7.83 -16.55 -9.25
CA LEU A 243 -8.72 -17.70 -9.13
C LEU A 243 -10.20 -17.29 -9.06
N MET A 244 -10.51 -16.18 -8.37
CA MET A 244 -11.87 -15.63 -8.29
C MET A 244 -12.36 -15.19 -9.66
N TYR A 245 -11.56 -14.46 -10.44
CA TYR A 245 -11.92 -14.06 -11.80
C TYR A 245 -11.99 -15.24 -12.78
N LYS A 246 -11.25 -16.33 -12.54
CA LYS A 246 -11.25 -17.51 -13.41
C LYS A 246 -12.39 -18.48 -13.13
N HIS A 247 -12.77 -18.68 -11.87
CA HIS A 247 -13.69 -19.76 -11.48
C HIS A 247 -14.98 -19.29 -10.81
N VAL A 248 -15.00 -18.10 -10.22
CA VAL A 248 -16.14 -17.62 -9.41
C VAL A 248 -16.95 -16.57 -10.16
N ILE A 249 -16.28 -15.71 -10.94
CA ILE A 249 -16.92 -14.60 -11.64
C ILE A 249 -17.10 -14.98 -13.11
N PRO A 250 -18.34 -15.03 -13.63
CA PRO A 250 -18.61 -15.42 -15.01
C PRO A 250 -18.23 -14.33 -16.03
N THR A 251 -18.01 -13.10 -15.57
CA THR A 251 -17.70 -11.94 -16.40
C THR A 251 -16.21 -11.61 -16.40
N PRO A 252 -15.61 -11.34 -17.57
CA PRO A 252 -14.26 -10.79 -17.67
C PRO A 252 -14.10 -9.51 -16.84
N LYS A 253 -12.91 -9.31 -16.27
CA LYS A 253 -12.63 -8.20 -15.34
C LYS A 253 -12.93 -6.83 -15.94
N ASP A 254 -12.65 -6.65 -17.24
CA ASP A 254 -12.91 -5.44 -18.03
C ASP A 254 -14.40 -5.09 -18.16
N GLN A 255 -15.30 -6.06 -17.94
CA GLN A 255 -16.75 -5.88 -18.00
C GLN A 255 -17.39 -5.80 -16.61
N CYS A 256 -16.62 -6.01 -15.54
CA CYS A 256 -17.11 -5.93 -14.16
C CYS A 256 -17.25 -4.47 -13.72
N SER A 257 -18.31 -4.16 -12.98
CA SER A 257 -18.48 -2.81 -12.38
C SER A 257 -17.38 -2.52 -11.35
N ASN A 258 -17.08 -1.24 -11.10
CA ASN A 258 -16.10 -0.85 -10.10
C ASN A 258 -16.41 -1.43 -8.72
N ILE A 259 -17.69 -1.46 -8.32
CA ILE A 259 -18.12 -2.03 -7.03
C ILE A 259 -17.84 -3.54 -6.98
N GLN A 260 -18.10 -4.28 -8.06
CA GLN A 260 -17.77 -5.71 -8.14
C GLN A 260 -16.27 -5.93 -8.04
N GLN A 261 -15.46 -5.17 -8.78
CA GLN A 261 -14.00 -5.28 -8.72
C GLN A 261 -13.46 -4.97 -7.32
N LEU A 262 -13.98 -3.94 -6.65
CA LEU A 262 -13.60 -3.62 -5.27
C LEU A 262 -14.07 -4.68 -4.27
N GLY A 263 -15.24 -5.29 -4.48
CA GLY A 263 -15.71 -6.42 -3.70
C GLY A 263 -14.78 -7.63 -3.81
N VAL A 264 -14.26 -7.92 -5.00
CA VAL A 264 -13.25 -8.95 -5.23
C VAL A 264 -11.94 -8.62 -4.51
N SER A 265 -11.50 -7.36 -4.56
CA SER A 265 -10.30 -6.92 -3.83
C SER A 265 -10.46 -7.08 -2.32
N PHE A 266 -11.62 -6.74 -1.75
CA PHE A 266 -11.86 -6.97 -0.32
C PHE A 266 -11.88 -8.46 0.02
N ALA A 267 -12.64 -9.28 -0.73
CA ALA A 267 -12.77 -10.71 -0.49
C ALA A 267 -11.43 -11.46 -0.66
N GLY A 268 -10.70 -11.18 -1.75
CA GLY A 268 -9.36 -11.70 -1.98
C GLY A 268 -8.39 -11.27 -0.89
N GLY A 269 -8.48 -10.02 -0.44
CA GLY A 269 -7.68 -9.50 0.68
C GLY A 269 -8.01 -10.19 2.00
N TYR A 270 -9.29 -10.46 2.28
CA TYR A 270 -9.73 -11.19 3.47
C TYR A 270 -9.19 -12.62 3.47
N ILE A 271 -9.37 -13.35 2.37
CA ILE A 271 -8.88 -14.73 2.22
C ILE A 271 -7.35 -14.77 2.34
N ALA A 272 -6.64 -13.86 1.67
CA ALA A 272 -5.20 -13.74 1.81
C ALA A 272 -4.78 -13.48 3.26
N GLY A 273 -5.54 -12.65 3.99
CA GLY A 273 -5.34 -12.41 5.42
C GLY A 273 -5.56 -13.66 6.28
N VAL A 274 -6.50 -14.54 5.93
CA VAL A 274 -6.67 -15.85 6.59
C VAL A 274 -5.44 -16.73 6.40
N PHE A 275 -4.94 -16.86 5.18
CA PHE A 275 -3.70 -17.60 4.90
C PHE A 275 -2.51 -17.02 5.66
N CYS A 276 -2.37 -15.69 5.66
CA CYS A 276 -1.34 -15.01 6.45
C CYS A 276 -1.45 -15.36 7.93
N ALA A 277 -2.66 -15.30 8.50
CA ALA A 277 -2.91 -15.62 9.90
C ALA A 277 -2.49 -17.05 10.24
N ILE A 278 -2.84 -18.03 9.40
CA ILE A 278 -2.50 -19.44 9.60
C ILE A 278 -0.98 -19.66 9.52
N VAL A 279 -0.34 -19.18 8.46
CA VAL A 279 1.10 -19.40 8.22
C VAL A 279 1.96 -18.71 9.28
N SER A 280 1.58 -17.50 9.70
CA SER A 280 2.32 -16.74 10.71
C SER A 280 1.87 -17.04 12.15
N HIS A 281 0.92 -17.96 12.36
CA HIS A 281 0.40 -18.27 13.69
C HIS A 281 1.45 -18.82 14.65
N PRO A 282 2.23 -19.84 14.27
CA PRO A 282 3.17 -20.47 15.18
C PRO A 282 4.25 -19.51 15.65
N ALA A 283 4.81 -18.72 14.72
CA ALA A 283 5.85 -17.75 15.02
C ALA A 283 5.39 -16.68 16.02
N ASP A 284 4.15 -16.22 15.90
CA ASP A 284 3.58 -15.21 16.81
C ASP A 284 3.29 -15.78 18.21
N ASN A 285 2.83 -17.03 18.30
CA ASN A 285 2.65 -17.71 19.59
C ASN A 285 4.00 -17.95 20.26
N LEU A 286 5.05 -18.31 19.50
CA LEU A 286 6.42 -18.42 20.00
C LEU A 286 6.93 -17.07 20.51
N VAL A 287 6.88 -16.02 19.69
CA VAL A 287 7.37 -14.68 20.07
C VAL A 287 6.61 -14.13 21.27
N SER A 288 5.28 -14.32 21.32
CA SER A 288 4.46 -13.90 22.46
C SER A 288 4.83 -14.64 23.74
N PHE A 289 5.10 -15.95 23.66
CA PHE A 289 5.56 -16.73 24.81
C PHE A 289 6.93 -16.25 25.30
N LEU A 290 7.90 -16.09 24.40
CA LEU A 290 9.26 -15.64 24.72
C LEU A 290 9.27 -14.24 25.35
N ASN A 291 8.39 -13.36 24.89
CA ASN A 291 8.24 -12.02 25.48
C ASN A 291 7.65 -12.05 26.89
N ASN A 292 6.76 -13.00 27.18
CA ASN A 292 6.12 -13.14 28.49
C ASN A 292 6.98 -13.94 29.49
N SER A 293 7.89 -14.79 29.03
CA SER A 293 8.73 -15.65 29.86
C SER A 293 10.21 -15.32 29.68
N LYS A 294 10.70 -14.36 30.49
CA LYS A 294 12.11 -13.91 30.44
C LYS A 294 13.07 -15.09 30.65
N GLY A 295 13.98 -15.29 29.69
CA GLY A 295 14.97 -16.37 29.72
C GLY A 295 14.48 -17.72 29.21
N ALA A 296 13.21 -17.82 28.78
CA ALA A 296 12.70 -19.03 28.17
C ALA A 296 13.26 -19.22 26.75
N THR A 297 13.45 -20.47 26.35
CA THR A 297 13.86 -20.84 25.01
C THR A 297 12.66 -21.23 24.14
N VAL A 298 12.87 -21.31 22.83
CA VAL A 298 11.87 -21.87 21.90
C VAL A 298 11.46 -23.29 22.32
N GLY A 299 12.40 -24.07 22.87
CA GLY A 299 12.13 -25.41 23.39
C GLY A 299 11.15 -25.40 24.56
N ASP A 300 11.27 -24.41 25.46
CA ASP A 300 10.35 -24.25 26.59
C ASP A 300 8.97 -23.82 26.13
N ALA A 301 8.89 -22.99 25.08
CA ALA A 301 7.61 -22.61 24.47
C ALA A 301 6.88 -23.81 23.88
N VAL A 302 7.60 -24.67 23.14
CA VAL A 302 7.04 -25.89 22.54
C VAL A 302 6.60 -26.88 23.62
N LYS A 303 7.38 -27.02 24.70
CA LYS A 303 7.01 -27.88 25.85
C LYS A 303 5.77 -27.38 26.60
N ASN A 304 5.65 -26.07 26.82
CA ASN A 304 4.54 -25.49 27.59
C ASN A 304 3.25 -25.35 26.79
N LEU A 305 3.34 -24.92 25.52
CA LEU A 305 2.17 -24.70 24.67
C LEU A 305 1.71 -25.98 23.97
N GLY A 306 2.63 -26.93 23.77
CA GLY A 306 2.43 -28.09 22.90
C GLY A 306 2.41 -27.68 21.42
N LEU A 307 2.78 -28.61 20.54
CA LEU A 307 2.81 -28.36 19.09
C LEU A 307 1.41 -27.97 18.58
N MET A 308 0.34 -28.64 19.04
CA MET A 308 -1.03 -28.29 18.65
C MET A 308 -1.49 -26.93 19.22
N GLY A 309 -1.09 -26.59 20.44
CA GLY A 309 -1.41 -25.28 21.02
C GLY A 309 -0.74 -24.15 20.27
N LEU A 310 0.46 -24.39 19.73
CA LEU A 310 1.19 -23.42 18.92
C LEU A 310 0.45 -23.03 17.62
N PHE A 311 -0.29 -23.97 17.03
CA PHE A 311 -1.03 -23.75 15.77
C PHE A 311 -2.50 -23.36 15.96
N THR A 312 -3.10 -23.58 17.12
CA THR A 312 -4.56 -23.40 17.32
C THR A 312 -4.93 -22.28 18.30
N ARG A 313 -4.06 -21.95 19.26
CA ARG A 313 -4.39 -21.03 20.36
C ARG A 313 -4.47 -19.58 19.87
N GLY A 314 -5.70 -19.06 19.78
CA GLY A 314 -5.96 -17.68 19.36
C GLY A 314 -6.07 -17.49 17.84
N LEU A 315 -5.99 -18.57 17.06
CA LEU A 315 -6.09 -18.53 15.61
C LEU A 315 -7.42 -17.91 15.11
N PRO A 316 -8.61 -18.24 15.66
CA PRO A 316 -9.87 -17.67 15.17
C PRO A 316 -9.92 -16.13 15.30
N LEU A 317 -9.48 -15.60 16.44
CA LEU A 317 -9.40 -14.15 16.65
C LEU A 317 -8.43 -13.49 15.68
N ARG A 318 -7.30 -14.15 15.41
CA ARG A 318 -6.32 -13.67 14.45
C ARG A 318 -6.83 -13.70 13.02
N ILE A 319 -7.58 -14.73 12.63
CA ILE A 319 -8.22 -14.83 11.31
C ILE A 319 -9.16 -13.65 11.09
N VAL A 320 -10.05 -13.37 12.05
CA VAL A 320 -10.97 -12.23 11.96
C VAL A 320 -10.19 -10.93 11.87
N MET A 321 -9.21 -10.71 12.73
CA MET A 321 -8.48 -9.45 12.79
C MET A 321 -7.57 -9.22 11.58
N ILE A 322 -6.72 -10.19 11.23
CA ILE A 322 -5.79 -10.07 10.10
C ILE A 322 -6.55 -10.13 8.78
N GLY A 323 -7.58 -10.99 8.68
CA GLY A 323 -8.46 -11.06 7.51
C GLY A 323 -9.13 -9.72 7.24
N THR A 324 -9.84 -9.15 8.22
CA THR A 324 -10.50 -7.84 8.05
C THR A 324 -9.52 -6.71 7.79
N LEU A 325 -8.39 -6.66 8.51
CA LEU A 325 -7.36 -5.64 8.28
C LEU A 325 -6.79 -5.72 6.85
N THR A 326 -6.45 -6.93 6.40
CA THR A 326 -5.87 -7.15 5.06
C THR A 326 -6.89 -6.86 3.96
N GLY A 327 -8.14 -7.29 4.14
CA GLY A 327 -9.26 -6.97 3.23
C GLY A 327 -9.50 -5.47 3.12
N ALA A 328 -9.55 -4.76 4.25
CA ALA A 328 -9.71 -3.31 4.28
C ALA A 328 -8.53 -2.58 3.61
N GLN A 329 -7.30 -3.05 3.82
CA GLN A 329 -6.11 -2.49 3.18
C GLN A 329 -6.19 -2.59 1.65
N TRP A 330 -6.53 -3.76 1.12
CA TRP A 330 -6.68 -3.95 -0.32
C TRP A 330 -7.86 -3.17 -0.89
N LEU A 331 -8.97 -3.10 -0.17
CA LEU A 331 -10.14 -2.31 -0.55
C LEU A 331 -9.78 -0.82 -0.67
N ILE A 332 -9.12 -0.23 0.33
CA ILE A 332 -8.73 1.18 0.31
C ILE A 332 -7.71 1.44 -0.82
N TYR A 333 -6.74 0.54 -0.98
CA TYR A 333 -5.72 0.65 -2.04
C TYR A 333 -6.36 0.65 -3.43
N ASP A 334 -7.22 -0.33 -3.71
CA ASP A 334 -7.85 -0.46 -5.02
C ASP A 334 -8.93 0.60 -5.24
N SER A 335 -9.62 1.06 -4.19
CA SER A 335 -10.54 2.20 -4.28
C SER A 335 -9.81 3.46 -4.71
N PHE A 336 -8.61 3.71 -4.16
CA PHE A 336 -7.77 4.82 -4.58
C PHE A 336 -7.30 4.66 -6.03
N LYS A 337 -6.87 3.46 -6.43
CA LYS A 337 -6.48 3.19 -7.83
C LYS A 337 -7.63 3.47 -8.80
N VAL A 338 -8.83 2.97 -8.51
CA VAL A 338 -10.03 3.21 -9.33
C VAL A 338 -10.35 4.70 -9.38
N PHE A 339 -10.25 5.42 -8.26
CA PHE A 339 -10.47 6.87 -8.19
C PHE A 339 -9.51 7.66 -9.10
N VAL A 340 -8.24 7.24 -9.22
CA VAL A 340 -7.26 7.88 -10.11
C VAL A 340 -7.26 7.30 -11.54
N GLY A 341 -8.24 6.45 -11.88
CA GLY A 341 -8.38 5.88 -13.23
C GLY A 341 -7.51 4.66 -13.53
N LEU A 342 -6.95 4.01 -12.51
CA LEU A 342 -6.17 2.77 -12.62
C LEU A 342 -7.04 1.52 -12.37
N PRO A 343 -6.71 0.37 -12.97
CA PRO A 343 -7.39 -0.89 -12.69
C PRO A 343 -7.11 -1.38 -11.26
N THR A 344 -8.06 -2.11 -10.67
CA THR A 344 -7.85 -2.81 -9.40
C THR A 344 -6.70 -3.83 -9.52
N THR A 345 -6.13 -4.24 -8.39
CA THR A 345 -4.96 -5.12 -8.38
C THR A 345 -5.36 -6.58 -8.65
N GLY A 346 -4.45 -7.39 -9.19
CA GLY A 346 -4.71 -8.77 -9.58
C GLY A 346 -5.59 -8.93 -10.83
N GLY A 347 -5.73 -10.16 -11.33
CA GLY A 347 -6.71 -10.51 -12.38
C GLY A 347 -6.43 -10.03 -13.81
N VAL A 348 -5.28 -9.43 -14.10
CA VAL A 348 -4.87 -9.10 -15.48
C VAL A 348 -3.51 -9.73 -15.75
N THR A 349 -3.45 -10.72 -16.63
CA THR A 349 -2.21 -10.94 -17.38
C THR A 349 -2.08 -9.71 -18.28
N PRO A 350 -0.98 -8.94 -18.23
CA PRO A 350 -0.86 -7.75 -19.05
C PRO A 350 -1.18 -8.10 -20.52
N PRO A 351 -2.04 -7.35 -21.21
CA PRO A 351 -2.33 -7.57 -22.62
C PRO A 351 -1.04 -7.60 -23.45
N LEU A 352 -0.01 -6.89 -23.00
CA LEU A 352 1.33 -6.87 -23.59
C LEU A 352 2.05 -8.21 -23.42
N LEU A 353 1.89 -8.87 -22.27
CA LEU A 353 2.44 -10.20 -21.99
C LEU A 353 1.71 -11.26 -22.81
N LEU A 354 0.38 -11.14 -22.96
CA LEU A 354 -0.44 -12.01 -23.81
C LEU A 354 -0.17 -11.78 -25.31
N ARG A 355 0.04 -10.53 -25.75
CA ARG A 355 0.46 -10.19 -27.11
C ARG A 355 1.88 -10.65 -27.42
N LEU A 356 2.82 -10.52 -26.47
CA LEU A 356 4.17 -11.05 -26.61
C LEU A 356 4.17 -12.57 -26.64
N LEU A 357 3.43 -13.24 -25.76
CA LEU A 357 3.28 -14.70 -25.79
C LEU A 357 2.60 -15.18 -27.08
N ASN A 358 1.58 -14.48 -27.57
CA ASN A 358 0.93 -14.80 -28.85
C ASN A 358 1.84 -14.52 -30.06
N SER A 359 2.65 -13.46 -30.02
CA SER A 359 3.65 -13.15 -31.06
C SER A 359 4.79 -14.17 -31.08
N GLN A 360 5.27 -14.61 -29.92
CA GLN A 360 6.29 -15.66 -29.79
C GLN A 360 5.74 -17.03 -30.20
N ARG A 361 4.48 -17.35 -29.84
CA ARG A 361 3.80 -18.59 -30.25
C ARG A 361 3.55 -18.63 -31.77
N CYS A 362 3.18 -17.50 -32.40
CA CYS A 362 3.09 -17.40 -33.86
C CYS A 362 4.45 -17.61 -34.56
N LYS A 363 5.55 -17.11 -33.98
CA LYS A 363 6.90 -17.36 -34.51
C LYS A 363 7.35 -18.81 -34.37
N LYS A 364 6.87 -19.53 -33.35
CA LYS A 364 7.26 -20.92 -33.08
C LYS A 364 6.44 -21.94 -33.89
N ASN A 365 5.21 -21.61 -34.25
CA ASN A 365 4.32 -22.46 -35.08
C ASN A 365 4.37 -22.15 -36.58
N GLY A 366 5.20 -21.19 -37.01
CA GLY A 366 5.39 -20.79 -38.41
C GLY A 366 6.71 -21.29 -39.02
N ARG A 367 7.24 -22.43 -38.57
CA ARG A 367 8.35 -23.15 -39.19
C ARG A 367 7.94 -24.57 -39.53
#